data_AF-A0A498GZG4-F1
#
_entry.id   AF-A0A498GZG4-F1
#
_cell.length_a   1.000
_cell.length_b   1.000
_cell.length_c   1.000
_cell.angle_alpha   90.00
_cell.angle_beta   90.00
_cell.angle_gamma   90.00
#
_symmetry.space_group_name_H-M   'P 1'
#
loop_
_entity.id
_entity.type
_entity.pdbx_description
1 polymer ?
#
loop_
_entity_poly.entity_id
_entity_poly.type
_entity_poly.pdbx_seq_one_letter_code
_entity_poly.pdbx_strand_id
1 'polypeptide(L)'
;MDLRRIIRLPKRKVRGGILATVGYLLSPLSWWNDLFINIPLAYLFAIPFGLISEDLFLPAMIVGYWITNILGFILLHKGVVDIATNKEEKYSRKDFLKDLLFSLIYTAIIGALIAVGIIRFPTEYFQ
;
A
#
# COMPACT_ATOMS: atom_id res chain seq x y z
N MET A 1 -8.09 -30.84 8.78
CA MET A 1 -7.09 -30.00 8.11
C MET A 1 -5.81 -30.83 7.99
N ASP A 2 -5.43 -31.25 6.78
CA ASP A 2 -4.36 -32.24 6.56
C ASP A 2 -2.97 -31.56 6.66
N LEU A 3 -2.22 -31.85 7.73
CA LEU A 3 -0.91 -31.25 8.03
C LEU A 3 0.13 -31.46 6.91
N ARG A 4 -0.09 -32.44 6.02
CA ARG A 4 0.83 -32.77 4.91
C ARG A 4 0.89 -31.71 3.80
N ARG A 5 -0.09 -30.78 3.73
CA ARG A 5 -0.07 -29.68 2.74
C ARG A 5 0.92 -28.56 3.07
N ILE A 6 1.30 -28.38 4.34
CA ILE A 6 2.21 -27.31 4.78
C ILE A 6 3.64 -27.58 4.27
N ILE A 7 4.04 -28.85 4.19
CA ILE A 7 5.42 -29.27 3.87
C ILE A 7 5.74 -29.13 2.36
N ARG A 8 4.73 -28.95 1.50
CA ARG A 8 4.90 -28.82 0.03
C ARG A 8 4.25 -27.55 -0.52
N LEU A 9 4.48 -26.40 0.11
CA LEU A 9 4.18 -25.13 -0.56
C LEU A 9 5.18 -24.88 -1.69
N PRO A 10 4.74 -24.52 -2.91
CA PRO A 10 5.65 -24.14 -3.98
C PRO A 10 6.53 -22.98 -3.51
N LYS A 11 7.84 -23.01 -3.82
CA LYS A 11 8.79 -21.94 -3.45
C LYS A 11 8.27 -20.54 -3.77
N ARG A 12 7.51 -20.41 -4.87
CA ARG A 12 6.83 -19.17 -5.27
C ARG A 12 5.82 -18.66 -4.24
N LYS A 13 4.98 -19.53 -3.67
CA LYS A 13 3.99 -19.13 -2.65
C LYS A 13 4.65 -18.72 -1.33
N VAL A 14 5.74 -19.40 -0.94
CA VAL A 14 6.52 -19.03 0.25
C VAL A 14 7.16 -17.66 0.06
N ARG A 15 7.81 -17.44 -1.09
CA ARG A 15 8.36 -16.13 -1.46
C ARG A 15 7.27 -15.05 -1.50
N GLY A 16 6.13 -15.36 -2.10
CA GLY A 16 4.98 -14.46 -2.14
C GLY A 16 4.49 -14.08 -0.75
N GLY A 17 4.38 -15.06 0.15
CA GLY A 17 4.08 -14.86 1.58
C GLY A 17 5.02 -13.85 2.24
N ILE A 18 6.32 -14.09 2.11
CA ILE A 18 7.35 -13.20 2.70
C ILE A 18 7.24 -11.78 2.10
N LEU A 19 7.13 -11.66 0.77
CA LEU A 19 7.00 -10.37 0.10
C LEU A 19 5.73 -9.63 0.52
N ALA A 20 4.61 -10.34 0.69
CA ALA A 20 3.35 -9.77 1.14
C ALA A 20 3.45 -9.28 2.58
N THR A 21 4.04 -10.07 3.48
CA THR A 21 4.24 -9.67 4.88
C THR A 21 5.17 -8.48 4.99
N VAL A 22 6.34 -8.51 4.34
CA VAL A 22 7.29 -7.38 4.36
C VAL A 22 6.66 -6.14 3.72
N GLY A 23 5.95 -6.31 2.61
CA GLY A 23 5.23 -5.22 1.97
C GLY A 23 4.15 -4.61 2.85
N TYR A 24 3.35 -5.43 3.53
CA TYR A 24 2.34 -4.98 4.50
C TYR A 24 2.98 -4.17 5.63
N LEU A 25 4.08 -4.69 6.20
CA LEU A 25 4.83 -4.04 7.27
C LEU A 25 5.42 -2.68 6.85
N LEU A 26 5.79 -2.49 5.58
CA LEU A 26 6.35 -1.24 5.05
C LEU A 26 5.29 -0.27 4.48
N SER A 27 4.10 -0.78 4.15
CA SER A 27 3.03 0.00 3.54
C SER A 27 2.19 0.74 4.60
N PRO A 28 1.51 1.84 4.22
CA PRO A 28 0.66 2.61 5.13
C PRO A 28 -0.64 1.87 5.52
N LEU A 29 -0.85 0.64 5.02
CA LEU A 29 -1.95 -0.24 5.46
C LEU A 29 -1.74 -0.78 6.89
N SER A 30 -0.50 -0.75 7.38
CA SER A 30 -0.18 -1.06 8.77
C SER A 30 -0.26 0.23 9.59
N TRP A 31 -1.27 0.38 10.45
CA TRP A 31 -1.49 1.63 11.19
C TRP A 31 -0.33 2.05 12.12
N TRP A 32 0.58 1.13 12.48
CA TRP A 32 1.75 1.39 13.32
C TRP A 32 3.07 1.52 12.52
N ASN A 33 3.03 1.31 11.19
CA ASN A 33 4.22 1.26 10.34
C ASN A 33 5.04 2.55 10.39
N ASP A 34 4.39 3.71 10.37
CA ASP A 34 5.09 4.99 10.36
C ASP A 34 5.98 5.16 11.59
N LEU A 35 5.45 4.84 12.77
CA LEU A 35 6.15 5.02 14.04
C LEU A 35 7.38 4.10 14.17
N PHE A 36 7.24 2.82 13.80
CA PHE A 36 8.26 1.81 14.10
C PHE A 36 9.15 1.41 12.93
N ILE A 37 8.73 1.70 11.69
CA ILE A 37 9.41 1.21 10.49
C ILE A 37 9.76 2.37 9.56
N ASN A 38 8.76 3.10 9.03
CA ASN A 38 9.04 4.06 7.97
C ASN A 38 9.81 5.29 8.46
N ILE A 39 9.46 5.89 9.60
CA ILE A 39 10.21 7.03 10.15
C ILE A 39 11.64 6.63 10.56
N PRO A 40 11.87 5.51 11.29
CA PRO A 40 13.23 5.06 11.58
C PRO A 40 14.07 4.79 10.33
N LEU A 41 13.51 4.11 9.31
CA LEU A 41 14.22 3.84 8.07
C LEU A 41 14.50 5.12 7.27
N ALA A 42 13.54 6.04 7.22
CA ALA A 42 13.69 7.34 6.59
C ALA A 42 14.77 8.20 7.28
N TYR A 43 14.82 8.16 8.61
CA TYR A 43 15.88 8.81 9.39
C TYR A 43 17.26 8.24 9.03
N LEU A 44 17.40 6.91 9.06
CA LEU A 44 18.65 6.25 8.70
C LEU A 44 19.09 6.58 7.26
N PHE A 45 18.12 6.65 6.33
CA PHE A 45 18.36 7.06 4.95
C PHE A 45 18.84 8.51 4.85
N ALA A 46 18.36 9.41 5.71
CA ALA A 46 18.70 10.83 5.70
C ALA A 46 20.08 11.15 6.30
N ILE A 47 20.61 10.33 7.22
CA ILE A 47 21.92 10.53 7.87
C ILE A 47 23.04 10.90 6.88
N PRO A 48 23.32 10.13 5.81
CA PRO A 48 24.41 10.46 4.89
C PRO A 48 24.22 11.81 4.20
N PHE A 49 22.98 12.26 3.97
CA PHE A 49 22.70 13.57 3.37
C PHE A 49 22.88 14.70 4.38
N GLY A 50 22.47 14.49 5.64
CA GLY A 50 22.72 15.43 6.74
C GLY A 50 24.21 15.64 7.03
N LEU A 51 25.04 14.62 6.83
CA LEU A 51 26.50 14.75 6.93
C LEU A 51 27.12 15.61 5.82
N ILE A 52 26.44 15.74 4.67
CA ILE A 52 26.87 16.60 3.56
C ILE A 52 26.38 18.04 3.79
N SER A 53 25.12 18.18 4.18
CA SER A 53 24.51 19.47 4.56
C SER A 53 23.30 19.21 5.45
N GLU A 54 23.21 19.94 6.57
CA GLU A 54 22.07 19.86 7.49
C GLU A 54 20.74 20.18 6.78
N ASP A 55 20.76 21.09 5.80
CA ASP A 55 19.58 21.47 5.02
C ASP A 55 19.05 20.32 4.14
N LEU A 56 19.90 19.35 3.79
CA LEU A 56 19.51 18.18 2.99
C LEU A 56 18.91 17.05 3.83
N PHE A 57 19.05 17.09 5.15
CA PHE A 57 18.57 16.03 6.03
C PHE A 57 17.04 15.85 5.92
N LEU A 58 16.29 16.93 6.11
CA LEU A 58 14.82 16.87 6.10
C LEU A 58 14.27 16.47 4.72
N PRO A 59 14.70 17.06 3.58
CA PRO A 59 14.30 16.60 2.26
C PRO A 59 14.64 15.12 2.01
N ALA A 60 15.83 14.66 2.41
CA ALA A 60 16.23 13.27 2.25
C ALA A 60 15.35 12.33 3.10
N MET A 61 14.99 12.72 4.32
CA MET A 61 14.08 11.96 5.17
C MET A 61 12.70 11.80 4.53
N ILE A 62 12.13 12.89 3.99
CA ILE A 62 10.84 12.86 3.29
C ILE A 62 10.90 11.91 2.08
N VAL A 63 11.96 12.01 1.29
CA VAL A 63 12.19 11.13 0.13
C VAL A 63 12.34 9.67 0.58
N GLY A 64 13.10 9.41 1.64
CA GLY A 64 13.27 8.07 2.22
C GLY A 64 11.92 7.48 2.66
N TYR A 65 11.10 8.28 3.34
CA TYR A 65 9.75 7.90 3.76
C TYR A 65 8.82 7.59 2.57
N TRP A 66 8.87 8.36 1.48
CA TRP A 66 8.12 8.04 0.27
C TRP A 66 8.60 6.75 -0.38
N ILE A 67 9.92 6.55 -0.43
CA ILE A 67 10.51 5.32 -0.96
C ILE A 67 10.05 4.11 -0.16
N THR A 68 10.06 4.14 1.17
CA THR A 68 9.62 3.01 2.01
C THR A 68 8.16 2.67 1.76
N ASN A 69 7.29 3.68 1.67
CA ASN A 69 5.87 3.50 1.37
C ASN A 69 5.61 2.89 -0.02
N ILE A 70 6.28 3.43 -1.06
CA ILE A 70 6.15 2.93 -2.43
C ILE A 70 6.66 1.49 -2.52
N LEU A 71 7.80 1.20 -1.90
CA LEU A 71 8.34 -0.16 -1.83
C LEU A 71 7.40 -1.10 -1.09
N GLY A 72 6.79 -0.66 0.01
CA GLY A 72 5.77 -1.40 0.75
C GLY A 72 4.64 -1.88 -0.16
N PHE A 73 4.04 -0.97 -0.93
CA PHE A 73 2.98 -1.33 -1.88
C PHE A 73 3.46 -2.27 -3.00
N ILE A 74 4.64 -2.04 -3.57
CA ILE A 74 5.18 -2.89 -4.64
C ILE A 74 5.43 -4.32 -4.13
N LEU A 75 6.02 -4.46 -2.95
CA LEU A 75 6.31 -5.76 -2.33
C LEU A 75 5.01 -6.48 -1.97
N LEU A 76 4.05 -5.75 -1.39
CA LEU A 76 2.75 -6.30 -1.03
C LEU A 76 2.02 -6.82 -2.26
N HIS A 77 1.92 -6.01 -3.32
CA HIS A 77 1.25 -6.39 -4.56
C HIS A 77 1.90 -7.61 -5.21
N LYS A 78 3.24 -7.63 -5.35
CA LYS A 78 3.97 -8.78 -5.89
C LYS A 78 3.77 -10.03 -5.03
N GLY A 79 3.80 -9.87 -3.72
CA GLY A 79 3.59 -10.96 -2.77
C GLY A 79 2.21 -11.58 -2.87
N VAL A 80 1.17 -10.75 -2.89
CA VAL A 80 -0.22 -11.18 -3.06
C VAL A 80 -0.42 -11.90 -4.38
N VAL A 81 0.12 -11.37 -5.49
CA VAL A 81 0.07 -12.04 -6.81
C VAL A 81 0.77 -13.40 -6.79
N ASP A 82 1.90 -13.54 -6.10
CA ASP A 82 2.59 -14.82 -6.00
C ASP A 82 1.88 -15.87 -5.13
N ILE A 83 1.03 -15.44 -4.19
CA ILE A 83 0.22 -16.33 -3.33
C ILE A 83 -1.10 -16.70 -4.00
N ALA A 84 -1.83 -15.70 -4.51
CA ALA A 84 -3.21 -15.84 -5.00
C ALA A 84 -3.31 -16.57 -6.34
N THR A 85 -2.28 -16.44 -7.18
CA THR A 85 -2.30 -16.93 -8.56
C THR A 85 -1.76 -18.37 -8.63
N ASN A 86 -2.66 -19.37 -8.58
CA ASN A 86 -2.36 -20.79 -8.80
C ASN A 86 -2.40 -21.21 -10.30
N LYS A 87 -2.82 -20.30 -11.17
CA LYS A 87 -2.82 -20.33 -12.64
C LYS A 87 -2.44 -18.94 -13.11
N GLU A 88 -1.67 -18.80 -14.19
CA GLU A 88 -1.09 -17.56 -14.75
C GLU A 88 -2.04 -16.37 -15.05
N GLU A 89 -3.25 -16.28 -14.50
CA GLU A 89 -4.05 -15.07 -14.61
C GLU A 89 -3.50 -14.00 -13.65
N LYS A 90 -2.54 -13.24 -14.19
CA LYS A 90 -2.10 -11.96 -13.64
C LYS A 90 -3.32 -11.05 -13.55
N TYR A 91 -3.63 -10.57 -12.36
CA TYR A 91 -4.49 -9.40 -12.16
C TYR A 91 -3.96 -8.29 -13.09
N SER A 92 -4.75 -7.99 -14.12
CA SER A 92 -4.24 -7.23 -15.26
C SER A 92 -4.25 -5.76 -14.90
N ARG A 93 -3.37 -4.96 -15.53
CA ARG A 93 -3.52 -3.49 -15.49
C ARG A 93 -4.94 -3.07 -15.88
N LYS A 94 -5.64 -3.87 -16.70
CA LYS A 94 -7.03 -3.66 -17.07
C LYS A 94 -8.01 -3.83 -15.90
N ASP A 95 -7.77 -4.75 -14.99
CA ASP A 95 -8.64 -4.98 -13.83
C ASP A 95 -8.42 -3.90 -12.78
N PHE A 96 -7.16 -3.51 -12.54
CA PHE A 96 -6.85 -2.34 -11.71
C PHE A 96 -7.41 -1.03 -12.28
N LEU A 97 -7.29 -0.79 -13.60
CA LEU A 97 -7.88 0.39 -14.24
C LEU A 97 -9.42 0.36 -14.15
N LYS A 98 -10.05 -0.81 -14.25
CA LYS A 98 -11.49 -0.95 -14.06
C LYS A 98 -11.90 -0.60 -12.64
N ASP A 99 -11.20 -1.13 -11.63
CA ASP A 99 -11.53 -0.86 -10.22
C ASP A 99 -11.29 0.62 -9.86
N LEU A 100 -10.22 1.22 -10.38
CA LEU A 100 -9.97 2.65 -10.25
C LEU A 100 -11.06 3.48 -10.96
N LEU A 101 -11.48 3.07 -12.15
CA LEU A 101 -12.55 3.72 -12.90
C LEU A 101 -13.89 3.60 -12.16
N PHE A 102 -14.24 2.43 -11.62
CA PHE A 102 -15.44 2.24 -10.82
C PHE A 102 -15.42 3.10 -9.56
N SER A 103 -14.27 3.22 -8.89
CA SER A 103 -14.09 4.09 -7.71
C SER A 103 -14.28 5.57 -8.06
N LEU A 104 -13.71 6.02 -9.19
CA LEU A 104 -13.86 7.41 -9.66
C LEU A 104 -15.31 7.71 -10.07
N ILE A 105 -15.94 6.79 -10.80
CA ILE A 105 -17.35 6.91 -11.19
C ILE A 105 -18.25 6.96 -9.95
N TYR A 106 -18.05 6.06 -8.99
CA TYR A 106 -18.82 6.05 -7.75
C TYR A 106 -18.65 7.36 -6.97
N THR A 107 -17.43 7.89 -6.89
CA THR A 107 -17.15 9.18 -6.24
C THR A 107 -17.82 10.34 -6.98
N ALA A 108 -17.76 10.36 -8.31
CA ALA A 108 -18.41 11.37 -9.13
C ALA A 108 -19.94 11.33 -9.01
N ILE A 109 -20.53 10.12 -8.96
CA ILE A 109 -21.96 9.93 -8.74
C ILE A 109 -22.37 10.47 -7.37
N ILE A 110 -21.63 10.15 -6.31
CA ILE A 110 -21.89 10.70 -4.97
C ILE A 110 -21.79 12.22 -4.99
N GLY A 111 -20.73 12.79 -5.58
CA GLY A 111 -20.56 14.23 -5.69
C GLY A 111 -21.72 14.91 -6.44
N ALA A 112 -22.19 14.30 -7.53
CA ALA A 112 -23.35 14.79 -8.28
C ALA A 112 -24.65 14.71 -7.47
N LEU A 113 -24.87 13.61 -6.74
CA LEU A 113 -26.05 13.44 -5.87
C LEU A 113 -26.07 14.46 -4.73
N ILE A 114 -24.89 14.81 -4.20
CA ILE A 114 -24.73 15.89 -3.22
C ILE A 114 -25.04 17.24 -3.87
N ALA A 115 -24.50 17.51 -5.08
CA ALA A 115 -24.71 18.78 -5.77
C ALA A 115 -26.19 19.04 -6.14
N VAL A 116 -26.95 17.98 -6.44
CA VAL A 116 -28.41 18.05 -6.70
C VAL A 116 -29.22 18.07 -5.38
N GLY A 117 -28.56 17.94 -4.23
CA GLY A 117 -29.20 18.03 -2.90
C GLY A 117 -30.02 16.80 -2.51
N ILE A 118 -29.86 15.68 -3.22
CA ILE A 118 -30.51 14.41 -2.90
C ILE A 118 -29.87 13.79 -1.65
N ILE A 119 -28.55 13.94 -1.52
CA ILE A 119 -27.77 13.49 -0.37
C ILE A 119 -27.21 14.72 0.35
N ARG A 120 -27.57 14.91 1.62
CA ARG A 120 -27.03 15.98 2.47
C ARG A 120 -25.75 15.55 3.14
N PHE A 121 -24.85 16.50 3.42
CA PHE A 121 -23.66 16.20 4.19
C PHE A 121 -24.04 15.80 5.63
N PRO A 122 -23.35 14.82 6.26
CA PRO A 122 -23.65 14.40 7.63
C PRO A 122 -23.69 15.53 8.65
N THR A 123 -22.94 16.61 8.41
CA THR A 123 -22.90 17.81 9.25
C THR A 123 -24.20 18.61 9.27
N GLU A 124 -25.06 18.46 8.25
CA GLU A 124 -26.37 19.12 8.17
C GLU A 124 -27.48 18.34 8.88
N TYR A 125 -27.23 17.08 9.28
CA TYR A 125 -28.18 16.28 10.06
C TYR A 125 -28.13 16.55 11.57
N PHE A 126 -27.08 17.24 12.04
CA PHE A 126 -26.84 17.54 13.46
C PHE A 126 -27.02 19.03 13.81
N GLN A 127 -27.67 19.81 12.93
CA GLN A 127 -28.12 21.18 13.22
C GLN A 127 -29.62 21.21 13.55
#